data_AF-A0A2A2DZL4-F1
#
_entry.id   AF-A0A2A2DZL4-F1
#
_cell.length_a   1.000
_cell.length_b   1.000
_cell.length_c   1.000
_cell.angle_alpha   90.00
_cell.angle_beta   90.00
_cell.angle_gamma   90.00
#
_symmetry.space_group_name_H-M   'P 1'
#
loop_
_entity.id
_entity.type
_entity.pdbx_description
1 polymer ?
#
loop_
_entity_poly.entity_id
_entity_poly.type
_entity_poly.pdbx_seq_one_letter_code
_entity_poly.pdbx_strand_id
1 'polypeptide(L)'
;MKKNVLIIGAGGVAKVVAHKCAQHNDELGRIAIASRNISKCQAIIDSVKAKGSLKEPADIKAFSLNALDVEATKALIRETGSQIVINVGSAFLNMSVLRACIDTGVAYLDTAIHEEPGKICETPPWYGNYEWKHLEECKEKNITAILGVGFDPGVVNAYAALAQQQYFDRIDSIDILDVNAGSHGKYFATNFDPEINFREFTGQVWSWQNSQWTSNTMFEVKRTDDLPVVGAQNLYLTGHDEVHSLSKNLGVPNVRFWMSFGEHYINVFTVLKNLGLLSEQPVKTAEGLEVVPLKVVKAVLPDPSSLAPGYTGKTCIGDLVKGTKDGQSREVFIYNVADHEEAFAETDSQGISYTAGVPPVAAALLVARGEWDVQRMANVEELPAEPFLNALDVMGLPTRIKDENGDRPWNCNA
;
A
#
# COMPACT_ATOMS: atom_id res chain seq x y z
N MET A 1 25.06 10.04 -5.35
CA MET A 1 25.78 9.21 -4.35
C MET A 1 24.81 8.11 -3.93
N LYS A 2 25.22 6.83 -3.90
CA LYS A 2 24.29 5.74 -3.56
C LYS A 2 23.74 5.92 -2.14
N LYS A 3 22.45 5.66 -1.91
CA LYS A 3 21.82 5.74 -0.59
C LYS A 3 21.41 4.36 -0.07
N ASN A 4 22.16 3.81 0.89
CA ASN A 4 21.89 2.48 1.47
C ASN A 4 20.46 2.40 2.05
N VAL A 5 19.82 1.25 1.89
CA VAL A 5 18.41 1.04 2.26
C VAL A 5 18.29 0.02 3.40
N LEU A 6 17.49 0.37 4.40
CA LEU A 6 16.99 -0.57 5.43
C LEU A 6 15.51 -0.86 5.17
N ILE A 7 15.20 -2.12 4.91
CA ILE A 7 13.82 -2.61 4.77
C ILE A 7 13.39 -3.15 6.14
N ILE A 8 12.33 -2.58 6.71
CA ILE A 8 11.71 -3.08 7.95
C ILE A 8 10.45 -3.86 7.57
N GLY A 9 10.43 -5.14 7.89
CA GLY A 9 9.37 -6.08 7.49
C GLY A 9 9.93 -7.29 6.75
N ALA A 10 9.19 -8.40 6.80
CA ALA A 10 9.54 -9.64 6.08
C ALA A 10 8.27 -10.40 5.62
N GLY A 11 7.25 -9.64 5.21
CA GLY A 11 6.02 -10.16 4.61
C GLY A 11 6.10 -10.21 3.07
N GLY A 12 4.95 -10.40 2.41
CA GLY A 12 4.86 -10.44 0.95
C GLY A 12 5.35 -9.16 0.28
N VAL A 13 4.90 -8.00 0.77
CA VAL A 13 5.34 -6.67 0.28
C VAL A 13 6.85 -6.50 0.44
N ALA A 14 7.40 -6.83 1.61
CA ALA A 14 8.84 -6.75 1.86
C ALA A 14 9.68 -7.62 0.91
N LYS A 15 9.15 -8.76 0.45
CA LYS A 15 9.82 -9.58 -0.55
C LYS A 15 9.97 -8.83 -1.88
N VAL A 16 8.88 -8.23 -2.38
CA VAL A 16 8.88 -7.42 -3.61
C VAL A 16 9.84 -6.25 -3.47
N VAL A 17 9.78 -5.52 -2.35
CA VAL A 17 10.68 -4.40 -2.06
C VAL A 17 12.14 -4.85 -2.11
N ALA A 18 12.48 -6.00 -1.53
CA ALA A 18 13.85 -6.52 -1.58
C ALA A 18 14.29 -6.89 -3.00
N HIS A 19 13.43 -7.51 -3.82
CA HIS A 19 13.73 -7.78 -5.23
C HIS A 19 13.94 -6.48 -6.01
N LYS A 20 13.03 -5.51 -5.91
CA LYS A 20 13.13 -4.24 -6.63
C LYS A 20 14.33 -3.42 -6.15
N CYS A 21 14.61 -3.36 -4.84
CA CYS A 21 15.83 -2.74 -4.33
C CYS A 21 17.10 -3.42 -4.91
N ALA A 22 17.11 -4.75 -5.00
CA ALA A 22 18.24 -5.50 -5.58
C ALA A 22 18.43 -5.23 -7.08
N GLN A 23 17.34 -5.08 -7.83
CA GLN A 23 17.37 -4.72 -9.26
C GLN A 23 17.88 -3.29 -9.52
N HIS A 24 17.92 -2.45 -8.48
CA HIS A 24 18.37 -1.06 -8.56
C HIS A 24 19.49 -0.75 -7.54
N ASN A 25 20.27 -1.75 -7.14
CA ASN A 25 21.34 -1.59 -6.14
C ASN A 25 22.58 -0.82 -6.67
N ASP A 26 22.63 -0.55 -7.98
CA ASP A 26 23.54 0.42 -8.57
C ASP A 26 23.24 1.86 -8.10
N GLU A 27 21.98 2.17 -7.79
CA GLU A 27 21.55 3.47 -7.25
C GLU A 27 21.32 3.44 -5.73
N LEU A 28 20.76 2.34 -5.21
CA LEU A 28 20.38 2.18 -3.79
C LEU A 28 21.48 1.59 -2.90
N GLY A 29 22.63 1.20 -3.45
CA GLY A 29 23.77 0.73 -2.65
C GLY A 29 23.49 -0.53 -1.85
N ARG A 30 23.87 -0.55 -0.56
CA ARG A 30 23.73 -1.73 0.31
C ARG A 30 22.30 -1.86 0.82
N ILE A 31 21.82 -3.10 0.90
CA ILE A 31 20.46 -3.43 1.34
C ILE A 31 20.53 -4.25 2.63
N ALA A 32 19.78 -3.82 3.64
CA ALA A 32 19.55 -4.55 4.87
C ALA A 32 18.06 -4.87 5.03
N ILE A 33 17.74 -6.08 5.52
CA ILE A 33 16.37 -6.51 5.80
C ILE A 33 16.27 -6.85 7.28
N ALA A 34 15.34 -6.21 7.98
CA ALA A 34 15.15 -6.39 9.41
C ALA A 34 13.70 -6.76 9.73
N SER A 35 13.51 -7.77 10.56
CA SER A 35 12.20 -8.12 11.11
C SER A 35 12.34 -8.86 12.42
N ARG A 36 11.23 -9.08 13.14
CA ARG A 36 11.23 -9.90 14.36
C ARG A 36 11.69 -11.35 14.12
N ASN A 37 11.50 -11.86 12.90
CA ASN A 37 11.88 -13.22 12.54
C ASN A 37 12.97 -13.19 11.46
N ILE A 38 14.21 -13.37 11.90
CA ILE A 38 15.38 -13.37 11.00
C ILE A 38 15.32 -14.45 9.92
N SER A 39 14.65 -15.60 10.15
CA SER A 39 14.53 -16.65 9.14
C SER A 39 13.66 -16.22 7.96
N LYS A 40 12.64 -15.38 8.18
CA LYS A 40 11.86 -14.77 7.10
C LYS A 40 12.69 -13.79 6.29
N CYS A 41 13.55 -13.00 6.94
CA CYS A 41 14.49 -12.12 6.24
C CYS A 41 15.45 -12.94 5.36
N GLN A 42 15.99 -14.04 5.89
CA GLN A 42 16.89 -14.92 5.14
C GLN A 42 16.18 -15.55 3.93
N ALA A 43 14.94 -16.01 4.08
CA ALA A 43 14.16 -16.57 2.97
C ALA A 43 13.95 -15.55 1.83
N ILE A 44 13.77 -14.26 2.14
CA ILE A 44 13.70 -13.20 1.13
C ILE A 44 15.05 -13.07 0.41
N ILE A 45 16.17 -13.04 1.14
CA ILE A 45 17.51 -12.97 0.55
C ILE A 45 17.77 -14.17 -0.38
N ASP A 46 17.36 -15.37 0.04
CA ASP A 46 17.52 -16.59 -0.75
C ASP A 46 16.70 -16.53 -2.04
N SER A 47 15.47 -16.00 -1.99
CA SER A 47 14.63 -15.76 -3.17
C SER A 47 15.25 -14.73 -4.13
N VAL A 48 15.76 -13.60 -3.61
CA VAL A 48 16.50 -12.59 -4.40
C VAL A 48 17.69 -13.20 -5.13
N LYS A 49 18.45 -14.06 -4.45
CA LYS A 49 19.59 -14.79 -5.04
C LYS A 49 19.12 -15.81 -6.09
N ALA A 50 18.09 -16.59 -5.80
CA ALA A 50 17.57 -17.61 -6.70
C ALA A 50 17.02 -17.02 -8.00
N LYS A 51 16.37 -15.85 -7.94
CA LYS A 51 15.87 -15.09 -9.10
C LYS A 51 16.95 -14.29 -9.83
N GLY A 52 18.16 -14.18 -9.27
CA GLY A 52 19.23 -13.38 -9.85
C GLY A 52 18.87 -11.89 -9.94
N SER A 53 18.11 -11.35 -8.97
CA SER A 53 17.58 -9.99 -9.07
C SER A 53 18.61 -8.88 -8.84
N LEU A 54 19.82 -9.20 -8.37
CA LEU A 54 20.88 -8.23 -8.14
C LEU A 54 21.42 -7.68 -9.47
N LYS A 55 21.37 -6.35 -9.64
CA LYS A 55 21.95 -5.68 -10.81
C LYS A 55 23.47 -5.57 -10.73
N GLU A 56 24.00 -5.25 -9.55
CA GLU A 56 25.43 -5.33 -9.23
C GLU A 56 25.70 -6.39 -8.14
N PRO A 57 26.88 -7.05 -8.13
CA PRO A 57 27.24 -7.96 -7.05
C PRO A 57 27.24 -7.25 -5.69
N ALA A 58 26.40 -7.72 -4.75
CA ALA A 58 26.32 -7.19 -3.40
C ALA A 58 25.79 -8.24 -2.41
N ASP A 59 26.15 -8.08 -1.14
CA ASP A 59 25.60 -8.87 -0.04
C ASP A 59 24.41 -8.14 0.61
N ILE A 60 23.24 -8.77 0.57
CA ILE A 60 22.08 -8.35 1.36
C ILE A 60 22.20 -9.00 2.75
N LYS A 61 21.98 -8.22 3.81
CA LYS A 61 22.10 -8.70 5.20
C LYS A 61 20.76 -8.77 5.91
N ALA A 62 20.54 -9.86 6.65
CA ALA A 62 19.38 -10.06 7.50
C ALA A 62 19.68 -9.68 8.95
N PHE A 63 18.73 -9.02 9.61
CA PHE A 63 18.80 -8.64 11.01
C PHE A 63 17.51 -9.05 11.74
N SER A 64 17.67 -9.42 13.02
CA SER A 64 16.53 -9.52 13.93
C SER A 64 16.28 -8.14 14.54
N LEU A 65 15.04 -7.66 14.51
CA LEU A 65 14.66 -6.35 15.04
C LEU A 65 13.25 -6.37 15.61
N ASN A 66 13.09 -5.90 16.85
CA ASN A 66 11.80 -5.42 17.34
C ASN A 66 11.66 -3.94 16.97
N ALA A 67 10.94 -3.63 15.88
CA ALA A 67 10.84 -2.26 15.37
C ALA A 67 9.97 -1.33 16.24
N LEU A 68 9.29 -1.85 17.28
CA LEU A 68 8.69 -1.03 18.34
C LEU A 68 9.74 -0.42 19.29
N ASP A 69 10.94 -1.01 19.34
CA ASP A 69 12.07 -0.46 20.07
C ASP A 69 12.79 0.58 19.19
N VAL A 70 12.52 1.85 19.50
CA VAL A 70 13.07 3.00 18.79
C VAL A 70 14.60 3.02 18.88
N GLU A 71 15.19 2.72 20.04
CA GLU A 71 16.65 2.76 20.21
C GLU A 71 17.35 1.62 19.47
N ALA A 72 16.77 0.42 19.47
CA ALA A 72 17.26 -0.69 18.66
C ALA A 72 17.20 -0.35 17.15
N THR A 73 16.11 0.27 16.71
CA THR A 73 15.94 0.70 15.31
C THR A 73 16.98 1.76 14.93
N LYS A 74 17.20 2.76 15.79
CA LYS A 74 18.24 3.79 15.62
C LYS A 74 19.64 3.19 15.56
N ALA A 75 19.94 2.20 16.42
CA ALA A 75 21.22 1.51 16.42
C ALA A 75 21.46 0.77 15.10
N LEU A 76 20.43 0.07 14.59
CA LEU A 76 20.54 -0.65 13.32
C LEU A 76 20.68 0.28 12.11
N ILE A 77 19.98 1.41 12.09
CA ILE A 77 20.14 2.44 11.04
C ILE A 77 21.60 2.90 10.97
N ARG A 78 22.23 3.18 12.13
CA ARG A 78 23.64 3.58 12.21
C ARG A 78 24.60 2.45 11.81
N GLU A 79 24.36 1.22 12.30
CA GLU A 79 25.20 0.05 12.00
C GLU A 79 25.24 -0.25 10.49
N THR A 80 24.08 -0.20 9.84
CA THR A 80 23.95 -0.44 8.40
C THR A 80 24.41 0.75 7.55
N GLY A 81 24.51 1.94 8.16
CA GLY A 81 24.76 3.19 7.45
C GLY A 81 23.65 3.48 6.44
N SER A 82 22.41 3.12 6.79
CA SER A 82 21.23 3.33 5.95
C SER A 82 20.86 4.80 5.94
N GLN A 83 20.40 5.28 4.79
CA GLN A 83 19.98 6.66 4.57
C GLN A 83 18.52 6.76 4.15
N ILE A 84 17.91 5.63 3.77
CA ILE A 84 16.49 5.48 3.48
C ILE A 84 16.00 4.25 4.26
N VAL A 85 14.89 4.40 4.98
CA VAL A 85 14.18 3.32 5.65
C VAL A 85 12.85 3.11 4.94
N ILE A 86 12.63 1.90 4.42
CA ILE A 86 11.36 1.48 3.84
C ILE A 86 10.65 0.61 4.88
N ASN A 87 9.62 1.17 5.52
CA ASN A 87 8.78 0.50 6.49
C ASN A 87 7.61 -0.20 5.78
N VAL A 88 7.76 -1.50 5.58
CA VAL A 88 6.76 -2.41 5.01
C VAL A 88 6.44 -3.53 5.98
N GLY A 89 6.49 -3.17 7.27
CA GLY A 89 5.98 -3.96 8.38
C GLY A 89 4.49 -3.71 8.60
N SER A 90 3.99 -4.10 9.77
CA SER A 90 2.61 -3.77 10.16
C SER A 90 2.49 -2.27 10.44
N ALA A 91 1.34 -1.67 10.11
CA ALA A 91 0.99 -0.28 10.42
C ALA A 91 1.26 0.14 11.88
N PHE A 92 1.17 -0.81 12.82
CA PHE A 92 1.50 -0.57 14.24
C PHE A 92 2.95 -0.12 14.50
N LEU A 93 3.84 -0.29 13.52
CA LEU A 93 5.26 0.08 13.62
C LEU A 93 5.54 1.50 13.15
N ASN A 94 4.59 2.16 12.47
CA ASN A 94 4.83 3.42 11.77
C ASN A 94 5.40 4.48 12.70
N MET A 95 4.78 4.75 13.85
CA MET A 95 5.23 5.80 14.76
C MET A 95 6.61 5.53 15.36
N SER A 96 6.93 4.28 15.71
CA SER A 96 8.24 3.94 16.29
C SER A 96 9.35 4.02 15.25
N VAL A 97 9.10 3.56 14.01
CA VAL A 97 10.07 3.63 12.92
C VAL A 97 10.25 5.07 12.44
N LEU A 98 9.16 5.84 12.27
CA LEU A 98 9.22 7.27 11.94
C LEU A 98 10.06 8.03 12.96
N ARG A 99 9.81 7.81 14.27
CA ARG A 99 10.61 8.41 15.35
C ARG A 99 12.10 8.08 15.22
N ALA A 100 12.45 6.82 14.96
CA ALA A 100 13.83 6.41 14.76
C ALA A 100 14.48 7.11 13.57
N CYS A 101 13.74 7.30 12.47
CA CYS A 101 14.23 7.99 11.27
C CYS A 101 14.48 9.48 11.54
N ILE A 102 13.53 10.17 12.17
CA ILE A 102 13.68 11.58 12.56
C ILE A 102 14.88 11.77 13.50
N ASP A 103 15.08 10.86 14.46
CA ASP A 103 16.22 10.92 15.40
C ASP A 103 17.58 10.65 14.77
N THR A 104 17.62 9.99 13.61
CA THR A 104 18.86 9.59 12.93
C THR A 104 19.14 10.38 11.67
N GLY A 105 18.24 11.26 11.25
CA GLY A 105 18.45 12.10 10.08
C GLY A 105 18.29 11.37 8.75
N VAL A 106 17.51 10.28 8.71
CA VAL A 106 17.34 9.43 7.51
C VAL A 106 15.94 9.55 6.94
N ALA A 107 15.80 9.31 5.63
CA ALA A 107 14.51 9.35 4.98
C ALA A 107 13.61 8.17 5.41
N TYR A 108 12.32 8.44 5.55
CA TYR A 108 11.30 7.46 5.95
C TYR A 108 10.26 7.29 4.85
N LEU A 109 9.96 6.05 4.47
CA LEU A 109 8.92 5.69 3.52
C LEU A 109 8.06 4.59 4.15
N ASP A 110 6.73 4.73 4.15
CA ASP A 110 5.80 3.66 4.52
C ASP A 110 4.71 3.45 3.45
N THR A 111 3.89 2.42 3.61
CA THR A 111 2.87 2.04 2.60
C THR A 111 1.45 2.03 3.15
N ALA A 112 1.25 2.40 4.43
CA ALA A 112 -0.05 2.36 5.09
C ALA A 112 -0.07 3.40 6.21
N ILE A 113 -1.26 3.89 6.57
CA ILE A 113 -1.48 4.75 7.72
C ILE A 113 -1.24 4.02 9.04
N HIS A 114 -0.83 4.74 10.09
CA HIS A 114 -0.61 4.18 11.42
C HIS A 114 -1.93 3.76 12.05
N GLU A 115 -1.90 2.57 12.63
CA GLU A 115 -2.99 2.04 13.43
C GLU A 115 -2.57 1.89 14.90
N GLU A 116 -3.52 2.06 15.81
CA GLU A 116 -3.34 1.68 17.21
C GLU A 116 -3.89 0.26 17.42
N PRO A 117 -3.12 -0.69 17.99
CA PRO A 117 -3.55 -2.08 18.13
C PRO A 117 -4.93 -2.27 18.79
N GLY A 118 -5.31 -1.36 19.69
CA GLY A 118 -6.58 -1.38 20.42
C GLY A 118 -7.71 -0.53 19.81
N LYS A 119 -7.52 0.04 18.62
CA LYS A 119 -8.55 0.81 17.91
C LYS A 119 -8.80 0.19 16.53
N ILE A 120 -10.04 0.25 16.08
CA ILE A 120 -10.46 -0.23 14.76
C ILE A 120 -11.13 0.94 14.06
N CYS A 121 -10.68 1.28 12.85
CA CYS A 121 -11.19 2.39 12.03
C CYS A 121 -11.24 3.71 12.81
N GLU A 122 -10.08 4.36 12.96
CA GLU A 122 -9.97 5.64 13.69
C GLU A 122 -10.91 6.71 13.08
N THR A 123 -11.41 7.61 13.92
CA THR A 123 -12.25 8.72 13.44
C THR A 123 -11.42 9.67 12.56
N PRO A 124 -11.91 10.04 11.37
CA PRO A 124 -11.21 10.96 10.49
C PRO A 124 -11.00 12.36 11.09
N PRO A 125 -10.00 13.13 10.61
CA PRO A 125 -8.97 12.73 9.65
C PRO A 125 -7.86 11.91 10.32
N TRP A 126 -7.63 10.68 9.85
CA TRP A 126 -6.80 9.70 10.56
C TRP A 126 -5.32 10.11 10.63
N TYR A 127 -4.71 10.56 9.53
CA TYR A 127 -3.31 11.04 9.54
C TYR A 127 -3.13 12.22 10.52
N GLY A 128 -4.18 13.01 10.75
CA GLY A 128 -4.19 14.12 11.72
C GLY A 128 -4.06 13.66 13.17
N ASN A 129 -4.39 12.41 13.46
CA ASN A 129 -4.32 11.85 14.80
C ASN A 129 -2.90 11.37 15.15
N TYR A 130 -2.03 11.11 14.18
CA TYR A 130 -0.71 10.53 14.40
C TYR A 130 0.38 11.19 13.55
N GLU A 131 0.59 10.76 12.31
CA GLU A 131 1.71 11.15 11.44
C GLU A 131 1.84 12.67 11.31
N TRP A 132 0.74 13.36 10.99
CA TRP A 132 0.78 14.80 10.71
C TRP A 132 1.12 15.64 11.95
N LYS A 133 1.15 15.06 13.16
CA LYS A 133 1.69 15.73 14.35
C LYS A 133 3.21 15.97 14.26
N HIS A 134 3.89 15.30 13.32
CA HIS A 134 5.33 15.42 13.10
C HIS A 134 5.70 16.29 11.88
N LEU A 135 4.73 16.98 11.25
CA LEU A 135 4.99 17.84 10.08
C LEU A 135 6.06 18.90 10.36
N GLU A 136 5.89 19.69 11.42
CA GLU A 136 6.83 20.76 11.78
C GLU A 136 8.19 20.19 12.19
N GLU A 137 8.22 19.11 12.98
CA GLU A 137 9.47 18.49 13.41
C GLU A 137 10.28 17.95 12.22
N CYS A 138 9.64 17.30 11.25
CA CYS A 138 10.31 16.81 10.05
C CYS A 138 10.91 17.97 9.25
N LYS A 139 10.17 19.07 9.10
CA LYS A 139 10.64 20.27 8.40
C LYS A 139 11.81 20.94 9.12
N GLU A 140 11.74 21.12 10.43
CA GLU A 140 12.82 21.73 11.24
C GLU A 140 14.11 20.91 11.19
N LYS A 141 13.99 19.58 11.16
CA LYS A 141 15.12 18.65 11.10
C LYS A 141 15.56 18.29 9.68
N ASN A 142 14.91 18.84 8.65
CA ASN A 142 15.14 18.53 7.24
C ASN A 142 15.00 17.03 6.92
N ILE A 143 13.98 16.37 7.47
CA ILE A 143 13.70 14.94 7.31
C ILE A 143 12.66 14.75 6.21
N THR A 144 13.05 14.03 5.17
CA THR A 144 12.12 13.53 4.15
C THR A 144 11.34 12.35 4.71
N ALA A 145 10.02 12.50 4.86
CA ALA A 145 9.11 11.43 5.26
C ALA A 145 7.94 11.34 4.28
N ILE A 146 7.85 10.26 3.50
CA ILE A 146 6.79 10.09 2.50
C ILE A 146 5.81 9.04 3.03
N LEU A 147 4.57 9.47 3.21
CA LEU A 147 3.51 8.68 3.83
C LEU A 147 2.65 8.00 2.77
N GLY A 148 2.32 6.73 3.00
CA GLY A 148 1.40 5.97 2.16
C GLY A 148 1.86 5.88 0.71
N VAL A 149 3.08 5.38 0.49
CA VAL A 149 3.66 5.19 -0.86
C VAL A 149 3.63 3.72 -1.28
N GLY A 150 2.48 3.08 -1.15
CA GLY A 150 2.12 1.81 -1.78
C GLY A 150 1.42 2.05 -3.13
N PHE A 151 0.39 1.25 -3.44
CA PHE A 151 -0.47 1.52 -4.59
C PHE A 151 -1.65 2.42 -4.20
N ASP A 152 -2.42 1.97 -3.23
CA ASP A 152 -3.53 2.61 -2.56
C ASP A 152 -3.32 2.39 -1.06
N PRO A 153 -2.88 3.40 -0.29
CA PRO A 153 -2.46 4.73 -0.72
C PRO A 153 -1.13 4.72 -1.51
N GLY A 154 -0.95 5.69 -2.42
CA GLY A 154 0.32 5.96 -3.10
C GLY A 154 0.19 6.29 -4.57
N VAL A 155 0.25 5.27 -5.43
CA VAL A 155 0.06 5.43 -6.89
C VAL A 155 -1.27 6.11 -7.22
N VAL A 156 -2.36 5.75 -6.55
CA VAL A 156 -3.68 6.41 -6.71
C VAL A 156 -3.62 7.88 -6.30
N ASN A 157 -2.83 8.24 -5.30
CA ASN A 157 -2.61 9.64 -4.93
C ASN A 157 -1.87 10.41 -6.04
N ALA A 158 -0.88 9.76 -6.68
CA ALA A 158 -0.19 10.34 -7.83
C ALA A 158 -1.13 10.48 -9.05
N TYR A 159 -2.05 9.54 -9.26
CA TYR A 159 -3.09 9.63 -10.30
C TYR A 159 -4.04 10.80 -10.05
N ALA A 160 -4.53 10.96 -8.83
CA ALA A 160 -5.35 12.10 -8.43
C ALA A 160 -4.64 13.45 -8.65
N ALA A 161 -3.36 13.55 -8.26
CA ALA A 161 -2.53 14.73 -8.51
C ALA A 161 -2.34 14.99 -10.01
N LEU A 162 -2.03 13.96 -10.80
CA LEU A 162 -1.90 14.05 -12.25
C LEU A 162 -3.20 14.55 -12.90
N ALA A 163 -4.34 13.99 -12.50
CA ALA A 163 -5.65 14.39 -12.98
C ALA A 163 -5.93 15.88 -12.71
N GLN A 164 -5.66 16.34 -11.49
CA GLN A 164 -5.82 17.75 -11.10
C GLN A 164 -4.91 18.68 -11.90
N GLN A 165 -3.67 18.26 -12.16
CA GLN A 165 -2.67 19.11 -12.82
C GLN A 165 -2.88 19.21 -14.34
N GLN A 166 -3.34 18.14 -15.00
CA GLN A 166 -3.30 18.05 -16.46
C GLN A 166 -4.67 17.87 -17.12
N TYR A 167 -5.66 17.27 -16.45
CA TYR A 167 -6.87 16.79 -17.12
C TYR A 167 -8.11 17.63 -16.86
N PHE A 168 -8.14 18.41 -15.78
CA PHE A 168 -9.32 19.13 -15.30
C PHE A 168 -9.01 20.57 -14.89
N ASP A 169 -9.98 21.46 -15.07
CA ASP A 169 -9.95 22.80 -14.45
C ASP A 169 -10.65 22.78 -13.08
N ARG A 170 -11.61 21.86 -12.91
CA ARG A 170 -12.27 21.55 -11.64
C ARG A 170 -12.60 20.06 -11.59
N ILE A 171 -12.29 19.42 -10.47
CA ILE A 171 -12.68 18.03 -10.20
C ILE A 171 -13.89 18.05 -9.26
N ASP A 172 -14.93 17.30 -9.64
CA ASP A 172 -16.16 17.14 -8.85
C ASP A 172 -16.13 15.84 -8.03
N SER A 173 -15.45 14.80 -8.52
CA SER A 173 -15.26 13.55 -7.77
C SER A 173 -14.03 12.76 -8.19
N ILE A 174 -13.41 12.09 -7.22
CA ILE A 174 -12.44 11.02 -7.41
C ILE A 174 -13.00 9.74 -6.81
N ASP A 175 -13.15 8.72 -7.64
CA ASP A 175 -13.52 7.38 -7.23
C ASP A 175 -12.34 6.44 -7.47
N ILE A 176 -11.67 6.01 -6.40
CA ILE A 176 -10.61 5.00 -6.48
C ILE A 176 -11.26 3.62 -6.58
N LEU A 177 -10.88 2.85 -7.60
CA LEU A 177 -11.40 1.52 -7.91
C LEU A 177 -10.29 0.51 -7.71
N ASP A 178 -10.42 -0.37 -6.73
CA ASP A 178 -9.52 -1.51 -6.53
C ASP A 178 -10.26 -2.80 -6.90
N VAL A 179 -9.77 -3.44 -7.97
CA VAL A 179 -10.21 -4.76 -8.38
C VAL A 179 -9.07 -5.76 -8.37
N ASN A 180 -9.31 -6.88 -7.68
CA ASN A 180 -8.58 -8.11 -7.86
C ASN A 180 -9.48 -9.17 -8.51
N ALA A 181 -9.28 -9.43 -9.81
CA ALA A 181 -9.96 -10.48 -10.55
C ALA A 181 -9.15 -11.78 -10.63
N GLY A 182 -8.27 -12.01 -9.64
CA GLY A 182 -7.44 -13.19 -9.55
C GLY A 182 -8.11 -14.38 -8.87
N SER A 183 -7.54 -15.57 -9.09
CA SER A 183 -7.93 -16.81 -8.41
C SER A 183 -6.72 -17.56 -7.87
N HIS A 184 -6.75 -17.85 -6.57
CA HIS A 184 -5.74 -18.66 -5.86
C HIS A 184 -6.14 -20.14 -5.73
N GLY A 185 -7.29 -20.56 -6.27
CA GLY A 185 -7.77 -21.95 -6.24
C GLY A 185 -8.17 -22.53 -4.87
N LYS A 186 -7.88 -21.86 -3.76
CA LYS A 186 -8.38 -22.19 -2.40
C LYS A 186 -9.89 -21.89 -2.27
N TYR A 187 -10.56 -22.61 -1.35
CA TYR A 187 -11.98 -22.37 -1.04
C TYR A 187 -12.25 -20.96 -0.50
N PHE A 188 -11.38 -20.48 0.40
CA PHE A 188 -11.38 -19.12 0.92
C PHE A 188 -9.99 -18.82 1.47
N ALA A 189 -9.44 -17.64 1.14
CA ALA A 189 -8.21 -17.13 1.72
C ALA A 189 -8.23 -15.60 1.68
N THR A 190 -7.40 -14.96 2.51
CA THR A 190 -7.15 -13.52 2.47
C THR A 190 -5.79 -13.27 1.83
N ASN A 191 -5.65 -12.19 1.07
CA ASN A 191 -4.37 -11.84 0.44
C ASN A 191 -3.39 -11.16 1.41
N PHE A 192 -3.91 -10.69 2.55
CA PHE A 192 -3.18 -10.09 3.65
C PHE A 192 -3.40 -10.89 4.94
N ASP A 193 -2.77 -10.44 6.04
CA ASP A 193 -2.99 -11.02 7.36
C ASP A 193 -4.50 -11.02 7.69
N PRO A 194 -5.12 -12.19 7.95
CA PRO A 194 -6.55 -12.28 8.18
C PRO A 194 -7.05 -11.40 9.33
N GLU A 195 -6.21 -11.16 10.34
CA GLU A 195 -6.57 -10.34 11.49
C GLU A 195 -6.77 -8.88 11.09
N ILE A 196 -5.90 -8.36 10.23
CA ILE A 196 -5.98 -6.98 9.71
C ILE A 196 -7.20 -6.86 8.79
N ASN A 197 -7.26 -7.73 7.78
CA ASN A 197 -8.30 -7.72 6.76
C ASN A 197 -9.73 -7.85 7.34
N PHE A 198 -9.93 -8.73 8.34
CA PHE A 198 -11.25 -8.85 8.97
C PHE A 198 -11.58 -7.73 9.94
N ARG A 199 -10.59 -7.17 10.66
CA ARG A 199 -10.81 -6.03 11.54
C ARG A 199 -11.34 -4.84 10.75
N GLU A 200 -10.68 -4.49 9.65
CA GLU A 200 -11.10 -3.42 8.73
C GLU A 200 -12.55 -3.63 8.28
N PHE A 201 -12.91 -4.84 7.87
CA PHE A 201 -14.25 -5.10 7.32
C PHE A 201 -15.36 -5.21 8.38
N THR A 202 -15.00 -5.28 9.66
CA THR A 202 -15.96 -5.20 10.77
C THR A 202 -16.15 -3.78 11.30
N GLY A 203 -15.28 -2.85 10.94
CA GLY A 203 -15.31 -1.47 11.37
C GLY A 203 -16.23 -0.57 10.55
N GLN A 204 -16.12 0.74 10.83
CA GLN A 204 -16.90 1.79 10.19
C GLN A 204 -16.22 2.21 8.88
N VAL A 205 -17.02 2.39 7.83
CA VAL A 205 -16.54 2.90 6.54
C VAL A 205 -16.62 4.43 6.55
N TRP A 206 -15.50 5.08 6.38
CA TRP A 206 -15.43 6.53 6.21
C TRP A 206 -15.15 6.90 4.76
N SER A 207 -15.95 7.83 4.23
CA SER A 207 -15.76 8.41 2.90
C SER A 207 -15.89 9.93 2.96
N TRP A 208 -15.33 10.63 1.97
CA TRP A 208 -15.47 12.08 1.85
C TRP A 208 -16.50 12.40 0.78
N GLN A 209 -17.64 12.97 1.18
CA GLN A 209 -18.75 13.27 0.28
C GLN A 209 -19.28 14.66 0.56
N ASN A 210 -19.50 15.47 -0.48
CA ASN A 210 -19.93 16.86 -0.35
C ASN A 210 -19.09 17.69 0.64
N SER A 211 -17.77 17.51 0.61
CA SER A 211 -16.82 18.18 1.49
C SER A 211 -17.02 17.88 2.99
N GLN A 212 -17.54 16.70 3.32
CA GLN A 212 -17.71 16.25 4.70
C GLN A 212 -17.48 14.72 4.85
N TRP A 213 -17.03 14.31 6.03
CA TRP A 213 -16.90 12.90 6.38
C TRP A 213 -18.27 12.25 6.51
N THR A 214 -18.47 11.17 5.77
CA THR A 214 -19.71 10.38 5.75
C THR A 214 -19.41 8.96 6.20
N SER A 215 -20.22 8.48 7.14
CA SER A 215 -20.13 7.12 7.68
C SER A 215 -21.06 6.18 6.93
N ASN A 216 -20.55 4.99 6.62
CA ASN A 216 -21.31 3.84 6.16
C ASN A 216 -20.86 2.57 6.91
N THR A 217 -21.55 1.47 6.65
CA THR A 217 -21.15 0.13 7.04
C THR A 217 -20.59 -0.65 5.85
N MET A 218 -19.71 -1.61 6.09
CA MET A 218 -19.17 -2.46 5.02
C MET A 218 -20.29 -3.20 4.28
N PHE A 219 -20.17 -3.21 2.95
CA PHE A 219 -21.13 -3.77 1.99
C PHE A 219 -22.50 -3.04 1.88
N GLU A 220 -22.67 -1.87 2.51
CA GLU A 220 -23.91 -1.10 2.44
C GLU A 220 -24.17 -0.50 1.06
N VAL A 221 -23.15 0.12 0.48
CA VAL A 221 -23.24 0.82 -0.81
C VAL A 221 -22.50 0.01 -1.86
N LYS A 222 -23.23 -0.41 -2.90
CA LYS A 222 -22.74 -1.25 -3.99
C LYS A 222 -22.88 -0.50 -5.32
N ARG A 223 -21.93 -0.73 -6.22
CA ARG A 223 -22.06 -0.45 -7.66
C ARG A 223 -21.44 -1.55 -8.51
N THR A 224 -21.64 -1.44 -9.82
CA THR A 224 -21.04 -2.35 -10.80
C THR A 224 -20.39 -1.51 -11.89
N ASP A 225 -19.12 -1.75 -12.15
CA ASP A 225 -18.34 -1.04 -13.16
C ASP A 225 -17.69 -2.05 -14.12
N ASP A 226 -17.64 -1.70 -15.40
CA ASP A 226 -16.96 -2.48 -16.44
C ASP A 226 -15.54 -1.93 -16.64
N LEU A 227 -14.56 -2.62 -16.07
CA LEU A 227 -13.19 -2.14 -16.00
C LEU A 227 -12.30 -2.79 -17.07
N PRO A 228 -11.28 -2.07 -17.56
CA PRO A 228 -10.33 -2.61 -18.53
C PRO A 228 -9.74 -3.94 -18.05
N VAL A 229 -9.66 -4.91 -18.98
CA VAL A 229 -9.05 -6.24 -18.77
C VAL A 229 -9.81 -7.17 -17.83
N VAL A 230 -10.42 -6.68 -16.76
CA VAL A 230 -11.10 -7.48 -15.72
C VAL A 230 -12.62 -7.55 -15.88
N GLY A 231 -13.20 -6.76 -16.79
CA GLY A 231 -14.62 -6.78 -17.13
C GLY A 231 -15.53 -6.21 -16.03
N ALA A 232 -16.79 -6.63 -16.03
CA ALA A 232 -17.81 -6.19 -15.07
C ALA A 232 -17.54 -6.73 -13.66
N GLN A 233 -17.43 -5.82 -12.68
CA GLN A 233 -17.09 -6.15 -11.30
C GLN A 233 -18.04 -5.48 -10.30
N ASN A 234 -18.38 -6.21 -9.23
CA ASN A 234 -19.17 -5.67 -8.13
C ASN A 234 -18.25 -5.00 -7.11
N LEU A 235 -18.42 -3.70 -6.95
CA LEU A 235 -17.61 -2.84 -6.09
C LEU A 235 -18.44 -2.35 -4.90
N TYR A 236 -17.78 -2.25 -3.74
CA TYR A 236 -18.40 -1.83 -2.50
C TYR A 236 -17.62 -0.68 -1.87
N LEU A 237 -18.33 0.35 -1.43
CA LEU A 237 -17.73 1.50 -0.74
C LEU A 237 -17.03 1.02 0.53
N THR A 238 -15.73 1.32 0.63
CA THR A 238 -14.85 0.85 1.70
C THR A 238 -14.03 2.03 2.24
N GLY A 239 -13.66 2.00 3.52
CA GLY A 239 -12.79 3.03 4.10
C GLY A 239 -11.35 2.81 3.66
N HIS A 240 -10.61 3.87 3.35
CA HIS A 240 -9.23 3.74 2.87
C HIS A 240 -8.36 4.97 3.18
N ASP A 241 -7.06 4.76 3.31
CA ASP A 241 -6.07 5.70 3.83
C ASP A 241 -5.99 7.02 3.03
N GLU A 242 -5.89 6.92 1.71
CA GLU A 242 -5.73 8.07 0.81
C GLU A 242 -6.94 8.99 0.80
N VAL A 243 -8.13 8.50 1.16
CA VAL A 243 -9.31 9.36 1.29
C VAL A 243 -9.03 10.47 2.31
N HIS A 244 -8.25 10.18 3.36
CA HIS A 244 -7.88 11.16 4.37
C HIS A 244 -6.91 12.24 3.86
N SER A 245 -5.92 11.87 3.04
CA SER A 245 -4.94 12.83 2.53
C SER A 245 -5.49 13.61 1.33
N LEU A 246 -6.14 12.92 0.38
CA LEU A 246 -6.72 13.53 -0.83
C LEU A 246 -7.82 14.54 -0.50
N SER A 247 -8.70 14.22 0.45
CA SER A 247 -9.77 15.15 0.88
C SER A 247 -9.22 16.44 1.50
N LYS A 248 -8.08 16.36 2.19
CA LYS A 248 -7.39 17.51 2.77
C LYS A 248 -6.62 18.30 1.71
N ASN A 249 -5.88 17.61 0.85
CA ASN A 249 -4.83 18.20 0.04
C ASN A 249 -5.34 18.70 -1.33
N LEU A 250 -6.36 18.05 -1.91
CA LEU A 250 -6.80 18.37 -3.28
C LEU A 250 -8.06 19.25 -3.35
N GLY A 251 -8.75 19.48 -2.23
CA GLY A 251 -9.96 20.31 -2.21
C GLY A 251 -11.14 19.76 -3.02
N VAL A 252 -11.11 18.46 -3.34
CA VAL A 252 -12.17 17.78 -4.11
C VAL A 252 -13.37 17.50 -3.19
N PRO A 253 -14.62 17.78 -3.63
CA PRO A 253 -15.77 17.63 -2.75
C PRO A 253 -16.15 16.16 -2.51
N ASN A 254 -15.78 15.23 -3.40
CA ASN A 254 -16.08 13.81 -3.24
C ASN A 254 -14.82 12.97 -3.50
N VAL A 255 -14.36 12.23 -2.50
CA VAL A 255 -13.27 11.25 -2.60
C VAL A 255 -13.75 9.95 -1.95
N ARG A 256 -13.80 8.88 -2.73
CA ARG A 256 -14.38 7.60 -2.32
C ARG A 256 -13.52 6.45 -2.81
N PHE A 257 -13.41 5.42 -1.98
CA PHE A 257 -12.69 4.20 -2.31
C PHE A 257 -13.66 3.03 -2.45
N TRP A 258 -13.44 2.22 -3.48
CA TRP A 258 -14.33 1.14 -3.87
C TRP A 258 -13.54 -0.12 -4.16
N MET A 259 -13.85 -1.20 -3.45
CA MET A 259 -13.13 -2.47 -3.56
C MET A 259 -14.05 -3.56 -4.11
N SER A 260 -13.52 -4.42 -4.98
CA SER A 260 -14.27 -5.54 -5.52
C SER A 260 -14.41 -6.68 -4.51
N PHE A 261 -15.60 -7.24 -4.40
CA PHE A 261 -15.83 -8.46 -3.63
C PHE A 261 -16.72 -9.44 -4.39
N GLY A 262 -16.25 -10.68 -4.51
CA GLY A 262 -17.05 -11.77 -5.06
C GLY A 262 -18.15 -12.21 -4.07
N GLU A 263 -19.29 -12.67 -4.60
CA GLU A 263 -20.44 -13.11 -3.78
C GLU A 263 -20.05 -14.22 -2.79
N HIS A 264 -19.18 -15.14 -3.20
CA HIS A 264 -18.67 -16.21 -2.34
C HIS A 264 -17.86 -15.66 -1.16
N TYR A 265 -17.02 -14.65 -1.39
CA TYR A 265 -16.23 -14.00 -0.33
C TYR A 265 -17.15 -13.37 0.72
N ILE A 266 -18.14 -12.59 0.27
CA ILE A 266 -19.11 -11.92 1.15
C ILE A 266 -19.90 -12.96 1.95
N ASN A 267 -20.33 -14.05 1.32
CA ASN A 267 -21.04 -15.14 1.99
C ASN A 267 -20.20 -15.76 3.12
N VAL A 268 -18.95 -16.13 2.84
CA VAL A 268 -18.06 -16.72 3.86
C VAL A 268 -17.80 -15.72 4.99
N PHE A 269 -17.49 -14.46 4.66
CA PHE A 269 -17.30 -13.41 5.66
C PHE A 269 -18.52 -13.25 6.57
N THR A 270 -19.73 -13.17 6.00
CA THR A 270 -20.98 -13.02 6.76
C THR A 270 -21.22 -14.20 7.69
N VAL A 271 -20.94 -15.43 7.25
CA VAL A 271 -21.05 -16.63 8.12
C VAL A 271 -20.05 -16.56 9.28
N LEU A 272 -18.77 -16.28 9.01
CA LEU A 272 -17.75 -16.16 10.06
C LEU A 272 -18.09 -15.05 11.06
N LYS A 273 -18.53 -13.89 10.57
CA LYS A 273 -18.95 -12.75 11.39
C LYS A 273 -20.14 -13.11 12.29
N ASN A 274 -21.20 -13.67 11.73
CA ASN A 274 -22.43 -13.96 12.47
C ASN A 274 -22.26 -15.08 13.51
N LEU A 275 -21.32 -16.01 13.29
CA LEU A 275 -20.95 -17.02 14.29
C LEU A 275 -20.01 -16.48 15.38
N GLY A 276 -19.56 -15.22 15.28
CA GLY A 276 -18.59 -14.61 16.21
C GLY A 276 -17.15 -15.08 16.00
N LEU A 277 -16.85 -15.76 14.88
CA LEU A 277 -15.53 -16.31 14.60
C LEU A 277 -14.49 -15.24 14.21
N LEU A 278 -14.95 -14.03 13.88
CA LEU A 278 -14.08 -12.87 13.62
C LEU A 278 -13.85 -12.01 14.87
N SER A 279 -14.34 -12.43 16.04
CA SER A 279 -14.16 -11.69 17.29
C SER A 279 -12.73 -11.78 17.83
N GLU A 280 -12.23 -10.65 18.31
CA GLU A 280 -10.98 -10.53 19.08
C GLU A 280 -11.17 -10.79 20.58
N GLN A 281 -12.42 -10.86 21.04
CA GLN A 281 -12.73 -11.12 22.45
C GLN A 281 -12.57 -12.61 22.77
N PRO A 282 -11.89 -12.96 23.88
CA PRO A 282 -11.74 -14.36 24.29
C PRO A 282 -13.10 -15.03 24.56
N VAL A 283 -13.21 -16.31 24.19
CA VAL A 283 -14.33 -17.19 24.54
C VAL A 283 -13.82 -18.44 25.24
N LYS A 284 -14.65 -19.03 26.09
CA LYS A 284 -14.33 -20.26 26.81
C LYS A 284 -15.02 -21.47 26.16
N THR A 285 -14.25 -22.49 25.78
CA THR A 285 -14.79 -23.72 25.20
C THR A 285 -15.48 -24.59 26.27
N ALA A 286 -16.22 -25.62 25.84
CA ALA A 286 -16.88 -26.56 26.75
C ALA A 286 -15.89 -27.33 27.64
N GLU A 287 -14.66 -27.55 27.16
CA GLU A 287 -13.54 -28.17 27.88
C GLU A 287 -12.84 -27.19 28.83
N GLY A 288 -13.23 -25.92 28.83
CA GLY A 288 -12.70 -24.87 29.69
C GLY A 288 -11.47 -24.14 29.17
N LEU A 289 -11.11 -24.33 27.89
CA LEU A 289 -10.00 -23.61 27.26
C LEU A 289 -10.43 -22.19 26.88
N GLU A 290 -9.55 -21.21 27.06
CA GLU A 290 -9.77 -19.84 26.60
C GLU A 290 -9.10 -19.64 25.24
N VAL A 291 -9.89 -19.22 24.24
CA VAL A 291 -9.42 -19.01 22.86
C VAL A 291 -9.93 -17.68 22.31
N VAL A 292 -9.15 -17.05 21.43
CA VAL A 292 -9.61 -15.88 20.64
C VAL A 292 -10.07 -16.39 19.28
N PRO A 293 -11.37 -16.31 18.93
CA PRO A 293 -11.90 -16.90 17.70
C PRO A 293 -11.16 -16.47 16.43
N LEU A 294 -10.87 -15.18 16.28
CA LEU A 294 -10.15 -14.64 15.11
C LEU A 294 -8.75 -15.26 14.95
N LYS A 295 -8.06 -15.55 16.06
CA LYS A 295 -6.75 -16.22 16.04
C LYS A 295 -6.85 -17.66 15.58
N VAL A 296 -7.95 -18.35 15.88
CA VAL A 296 -8.23 -19.70 15.37
C VAL A 296 -8.49 -19.66 13.88
N VAL A 297 -9.33 -18.73 13.39
CA VAL A 297 -9.58 -18.55 11.94
C VAL A 297 -8.27 -18.29 11.21
N LYS A 298 -7.44 -17.37 11.70
CA LYS A 298 -6.11 -17.08 11.14
C LYS A 298 -5.21 -18.31 11.06
N ALA A 299 -5.24 -19.18 12.07
CA ALA A 299 -4.42 -20.39 12.12
C ALA A 299 -4.85 -21.47 11.11
N VAL A 300 -6.13 -21.48 10.70
CA VAL A 300 -6.65 -22.48 9.74
C VAL A 300 -6.67 -21.99 8.30
N LEU A 301 -6.65 -20.67 8.08
CA LEU A 301 -6.57 -20.11 6.74
C LEU A 301 -5.17 -20.32 6.13
N PRO A 302 -5.05 -20.45 4.79
CA PRO A 302 -3.75 -20.51 4.13
C PRO A 302 -2.91 -19.27 4.45
N ASP A 303 -1.59 -19.46 4.62
CA ASP A 303 -0.65 -18.33 4.72
C ASP A 303 -0.72 -17.53 3.40
N PRO A 304 -0.97 -16.21 3.43
CA PRO A 304 -1.04 -15.40 2.21
C PRO A 304 0.19 -15.50 1.32
N SER A 305 1.38 -15.65 1.91
CA SER A 305 2.62 -15.83 1.14
C SER A 305 2.70 -17.15 0.37
N SER A 306 1.93 -18.16 0.81
CA SER A 306 1.82 -19.46 0.15
C SER A 306 0.79 -19.48 -1.00
N LEU A 307 0.02 -18.40 -1.18
CA LEU A 307 -0.98 -18.30 -2.24
C LEU A 307 -0.36 -17.98 -3.61
N ALA A 308 0.83 -17.38 -3.64
CA ALA A 308 1.43 -16.89 -4.88
C ALA A 308 1.65 -17.98 -5.95
N PRO A 309 2.14 -19.20 -5.62
CA PRO A 309 2.24 -20.27 -6.60
C PRO A 309 0.87 -20.69 -7.12
N GLY A 310 0.64 -20.53 -8.43
CA GLY A 310 -0.62 -20.89 -9.09
C GLY A 310 -1.74 -19.85 -8.94
N TYR A 311 -1.44 -18.67 -8.39
CA TYR A 311 -2.36 -17.54 -8.44
C TYR A 311 -2.42 -17.00 -9.88
N THR A 312 -3.60 -17.01 -10.48
CA THR A 312 -3.84 -16.56 -11.86
C THR A 312 -4.76 -15.35 -11.89
N GLY A 313 -4.86 -14.70 -13.04
CA GLY A 313 -5.72 -13.52 -13.24
C GLY A 313 -4.97 -12.22 -12.98
N LYS A 314 -5.72 -11.12 -12.93
CA LYS A 314 -5.16 -9.76 -12.95
C LYS A 314 -5.85 -8.84 -11.95
N THR A 315 -5.13 -7.83 -11.51
CA THR A 315 -5.69 -6.68 -10.81
C THR A 315 -5.95 -5.53 -11.79
N CYS A 316 -6.87 -4.62 -11.44
CA CYS A 316 -7.07 -3.35 -12.12
C CYS A 316 -7.36 -2.31 -11.03
N ILE A 317 -6.40 -1.42 -10.78
CA ILE A 317 -6.49 -0.40 -9.73
C ILE A 317 -6.30 0.98 -10.35
N GLY A 318 -7.19 1.93 -10.04
CA GLY A 318 -7.09 3.27 -10.60
C GLY A 318 -8.17 4.25 -10.16
N ASP A 319 -8.07 5.48 -10.66
CA ASP A 319 -8.92 6.60 -10.30
C ASP A 319 -9.87 6.93 -11.45
N LEU A 320 -11.17 6.82 -11.18
CA LEU A 320 -12.21 7.39 -12.04
C LEU A 320 -12.50 8.82 -11.59
N VAL A 321 -11.98 9.79 -12.35
CA VAL A 321 -12.07 11.21 -12.04
C VAL A 321 -13.12 11.87 -12.93
N LYS A 322 -14.03 12.62 -12.32
CA LYS A 322 -15.07 13.39 -13.02
C LYS A 322 -14.98 14.85 -12.66
N GLY A 323 -15.22 15.72 -13.65
CA GLY A 323 -15.14 17.15 -13.46
C GLY A 323 -15.44 17.93 -14.72
N THR A 324 -14.82 19.09 -14.84
CA THR A 324 -14.92 19.95 -16.03
C THR A 324 -13.56 20.36 -16.57
N LYS A 325 -13.47 20.41 -17.90
CA LYS A 325 -12.33 20.95 -18.66
C LYS A 325 -12.86 21.83 -19.79
N ASP A 326 -12.34 23.05 -19.94
CA ASP A 326 -12.73 24.01 -20.98
C ASP A 326 -14.27 24.24 -21.03
N GLY A 327 -14.89 24.27 -19.85
CA GLY A 327 -16.34 24.46 -19.68
C GLY A 327 -17.21 23.24 -20.00
N GLN A 328 -16.63 22.10 -20.37
CA GLN A 328 -17.36 20.86 -20.67
C GLN A 328 -17.15 19.80 -19.59
N SER A 329 -18.16 18.96 -19.35
CA SER A 329 -18.03 17.79 -18.48
C SER A 329 -17.02 16.81 -19.08
N ARG A 330 -16.14 16.28 -18.23
CA ARG A 330 -15.10 15.33 -18.61
C ARG A 330 -15.01 14.19 -17.59
N GLU A 331 -14.60 13.03 -18.06
CA GLU A 331 -14.36 11.83 -17.28
C GLU A 331 -13.05 11.18 -17.75
N VAL A 332 -12.18 10.83 -16.81
CA VAL A 332 -10.88 10.20 -17.09
C VAL A 332 -10.69 9.06 -16.11
N PHE A 333 -10.31 7.88 -16.61
CA PHE A 333 -9.89 6.74 -15.79
C PHE A 333 -8.38 6.54 -15.93
N ILE A 334 -7.62 6.76 -14.85
CA ILE A 334 -6.17 6.58 -14.79
C ILE A 334 -5.89 5.34 -13.97
N TYR A 335 -5.22 4.33 -14.53
CA TYR A 335 -5.16 3.01 -13.90
C TYR A 335 -3.91 2.21 -14.25
N ASN A 336 -3.68 1.13 -13.50
CA ASN A 336 -2.72 0.08 -13.82
C ASN A 336 -3.42 -1.29 -13.82
N VAL A 337 -2.84 -2.23 -14.57
CA VAL A 337 -3.17 -3.65 -14.52
C VAL A 337 -1.91 -4.42 -14.16
N ALA A 338 -1.98 -5.29 -13.14
CA ALA A 338 -0.90 -6.20 -12.79
C ALA A 338 -1.37 -7.66 -12.92
N ASP A 339 -0.50 -8.52 -13.43
CA ASP A 339 -0.77 -9.95 -13.59
C ASP A 339 -0.12 -10.75 -12.45
N HIS A 340 -0.89 -11.67 -11.84
CA HIS A 340 -0.39 -12.46 -10.72
C HIS A 340 0.75 -13.41 -11.12
N GLU A 341 0.71 -13.96 -12.33
CA GLU A 341 1.71 -14.91 -12.82
C GLU A 341 3.00 -14.17 -13.17
N GLU A 342 2.91 -12.99 -13.80
CA GLU A 342 4.07 -12.14 -14.10
C GLU A 342 4.76 -11.65 -12.82
N ALA A 343 3.97 -11.19 -11.84
CA ALA A 343 4.49 -10.78 -10.53
C ALA A 343 5.23 -11.93 -9.81
N PHE A 344 4.69 -13.15 -9.88
CA PHE A 344 5.29 -14.33 -9.27
C PHE A 344 6.56 -14.77 -10.00
N ALA A 345 6.53 -14.73 -11.33
CA ALA A 345 7.69 -15.03 -12.16
C ALA A 345 8.86 -14.10 -11.82
N GLU A 346 8.61 -12.82 -11.58
CA GLU A 346 9.65 -11.85 -11.26
C GLU A 346 10.12 -11.90 -9.79
N THR A 347 9.18 -11.94 -8.83
CA THR A 347 9.48 -11.61 -7.42
C THR A 347 9.02 -12.67 -6.41
N ASP A 348 8.61 -13.86 -6.86
CA ASP A 348 8.02 -14.92 -6.01
C ASP A 348 6.87 -14.41 -5.12
N SER A 349 6.11 -13.44 -5.64
CA SER A 349 5.01 -12.76 -4.95
C SER A 349 3.82 -12.56 -5.88
N GLN A 350 2.62 -12.54 -5.32
CA GLN A 350 1.39 -12.30 -6.07
C GLN A 350 1.17 -10.80 -6.36
N GLY A 351 0.32 -10.48 -7.35
CA GLY A 351 0.07 -9.13 -7.89
C GLY A 351 -0.27 -8.02 -6.88
N ILE A 352 -0.91 -8.34 -5.75
CA ILE A 352 -1.22 -7.38 -4.68
C ILE A 352 0.03 -7.00 -3.88
N SER A 353 0.87 -7.98 -3.49
CA SER A 353 2.17 -7.67 -2.87
C SER A 353 3.06 -6.90 -3.83
N TYR A 354 2.95 -7.19 -5.13
CA TYR A 354 3.70 -6.55 -6.19
C TYR A 354 3.29 -5.07 -6.32
N THR A 355 2.01 -4.79 -6.53
CA THR A 355 1.46 -3.42 -6.60
C THR A 355 1.77 -2.61 -5.35
N ALA A 356 1.74 -3.18 -4.15
CA ALA A 356 2.12 -2.48 -2.92
C ALA A 356 3.65 -2.33 -2.72
N GLY A 357 4.46 -3.22 -3.28
CA GLY A 357 5.90 -3.31 -3.01
C GLY A 357 6.82 -2.61 -4.02
N VAL A 358 6.39 -2.44 -5.27
CA VAL A 358 7.16 -1.67 -6.27
C VAL A 358 7.19 -0.15 -5.95
N PRO A 359 6.07 0.51 -5.62
CA PRO A 359 6.02 1.95 -5.39
C PRO A 359 6.98 2.51 -4.33
N PRO A 360 7.16 1.90 -3.14
CA PRO A 360 8.10 2.45 -2.15
C PRO A 360 9.55 2.39 -2.63
N VAL A 361 9.89 1.47 -3.56
CA VAL A 361 11.23 1.43 -4.17
C VAL A 361 11.39 2.49 -5.24
N ALA A 362 10.36 2.74 -6.06
CA ALA A 362 10.35 3.88 -6.99
C ALA A 362 10.54 5.22 -6.23
N ALA A 363 9.85 5.39 -5.11
CA ALA A 363 10.01 6.54 -4.23
C ALA A 363 11.43 6.63 -3.63
N ALA A 364 12.01 5.50 -3.19
CA ALA A 364 13.38 5.46 -2.69
C ALA A 364 14.41 5.90 -3.76
N LEU A 365 14.20 5.53 -5.03
CA LEU A 365 15.04 6.00 -6.14
C LEU A 365 14.94 7.51 -6.32
N LEU A 366 13.73 8.08 -6.29
CA LEU A 366 13.54 9.52 -6.40
C LEU A 366 14.15 10.29 -5.21
N VAL A 367 14.07 9.74 -3.99
CA VAL A 367 14.76 10.30 -2.82
C VAL A 367 16.29 10.19 -2.96
N ALA A 368 16.81 9.09 -3.51
CA ALA A 368 18.25 8.92 -3.75
C ALA A 368 18.78 9.88 -4.83
N ARG A 369 17.97 10.19 -5.84
CA ARG A 369 18.26 11.16 -6.91
C ARG A 369 18.08 12.61 -6.50
N GLY A 370 17.35 12.86 -5.40
CA GLY A 370 17.07 14.18 -4.86
C GLY A 370 15.77 14.82 -5.37
N GLU A 371 15.08 14.19 -6.32
CA GLU A 371 13.81 14.68 -6.88
C GLU A 371 12.69 14.69 -5.83
N TRP A 372 12.67 13.69 -4.94
CA TRP A 372 11.72 13.59 -3.84
C TRP A 372 12.37 13.73 -2.45
N ASP A 373 13.64 14.19 -2.38
CA ASP A 373 14.30 14.52 -1.10
C ASP A 373 13.83 15.90 -0.61
N VAL A 374 12.55 16.00 -0.26
CA VAL A 374 11.85 17.26 0.01
C VAL A 374 12.11 17.85 1.40
N GLN A 375 12.86 17.15 2.25
CA GLN A 375 13.26 17.61 3.59
C GLN A 375 12.07 18.01 4.49
N ARG A 376 10.92 17.39 4.23
CA ARG A 376 9.69 17.53 5.01
C ARG A 376 8.90 16.23 4.94
N MET A 377 7.87 16.14 5.77
CA MET A 377 6.83 15.14 5.62
C MET A 377 5.87 15.53 4.49
N ALA A 378 5.44 14.53 3.70
CA ALA A 378 4.51 14.70 2.59
C ALA A 378 3.69 13.42 2.36
N ASN A 379 2.42 13.56 1.98
CA ASN A 379 1.70 12.52 1.25
C ASN A 379 2.06 12.60 -0.25
N VAL A 380 1.85 11.51 -1.00
CA VAL A 380 2.32 11.38 -2.39
C VAL A 380 1.75 12.45 -3.33
N GLU A 381 0.48 12.85 -3.15
CA GLU A 381 -0.17 13.86 -3.99
C GLU A 381 0.42 15.28 -3.83
N GLU A 382 1.23 15.52 -2.79
CA GLU A 382 1.94 16.79 -2.59
C GLU A 382 3.28 16.86 -3.34
N LEU A 383 3.67 15.78 -4.03
CA LEU A 383 4.91 15.63 -4.76
C LEU A 383 4.64 15.58 -6.28
N PRO A 384 5.63 15.90 -7.14
CA PRO A 384 5.48 15.77 -8.59
C PRO A 384 5.17 14.31 -8.97
N ALA A 385 4.04 14.09 -9.63
CA ALA A 385 3.57 12.75 -10.02
C ALA A 385 4.39 12.14 -11.16
N GLU A 386 4.79 12.95 -12.15
CA GLU A 386 5.40 12.44 -13.39
C GLU A 386 6.69 11.63 -13.17
N PRO A 387 7.67 12.06 -12.35
CA PRO A 387 8.88 11.25 -12.11
C PRO A 387 8.57 9.88 -11.49
N PHE A 388 7.55 9.83 -10.64
CA PHE A 388 7.12 8.60 -9.96
C PHE A 388 6.43 7.64 -10.92
N LEU A 389 5.49 8.13 -11.71
CA LEU A 389 4.81 7.31 -12.72
C LEU A 389 5.79 6.81 -13.80
N ASN A 390 6.75 7.64 -14.23
CA ASN A 390 7.81 7.22 -15.14
C ASN A 390 8.70 6.12 -14.54
N ALA A 391 9.02 6.20 -13.23
CA ALA A 391 9.75 5.14 -12.54
C ALA A 391 8.94 3.85 -12.44
N LEU A 392 7.64 3.94 -12.17
CA LEU A 392 6.74 2.78 -12.11
C LEU A 392 6.58 2.09 -13.47
N ASP A 393 6.48 2.85 -14.57
CA ASP A 393 6.42 2.31 -15.93
C ASP A 393 7.58 1.36 -16.23
N VAL A 394 8.81 1.77 -15.88
CA VAL A 394 10.02 0.97 -16.11
C VAL A 394 10.19 -0.16 -15.09
N MET A 395 9.57 -0.04 -13.92
CA MET A 395 9.63 -1.04 -12.85
C MET A 395 8.50 -2.08 -12.92
N GLY A 396 7.68 -2.05 -13.98
CA GLY A 396 6.68 -3.08 -14.26
C GLY A 396 5.27 -2.78 -13.74
N LEU A 397 4.97 -1.51 -13.43
CA LEU A 397 3.60 -1.03 -13.15
C LEU A 397 3.23 0.12 -14.12
N PRO A 398 3.06 -0.16 -15.42
CA PRO A 398 2.77 0.87 -16.40
C PRO A 398 1.41 1.52 -16.19
N THR A 399 1.34 2.85 -16.26
CA THR A 399 0.09 3.60 -16.11
C THR A 399 -0.62 3.76 -17.47
N ARG A 400 -1.95 3.62 -17.45
CA ARG A 400 -2.84 3.82 -18.59
C ARG A 400 -3.88 4.87 -18.30
N ILE A 401 -4.35 5.52 -19.36
CA ILE A 401 -5.42 6.51 -19.33
C ILE A 401 -6.49 6.12 -20.34
N LYS A 402 -7.74 6.09 -19.86
CA LYS A 402 -8.93 5.88 -20.67
C LYS A 402 -9.85 7.09 -20.51
N ASP A 403 -10.08 7.81 -21.60
CA ASP A 403 -10.94 8.99 -21.69
C ASP A 403 -11.68 9.01 -23.04
N GLU A 404 -12.22 10.17 -23.45
CA GLU A 404 -12.89 10.35 -24.75
C GLU A 404 -12.02 10.03 -25.97
N ASN A 405 -10.68 10.04 -25.83
CA ASN A 405 -9.72 9.74 -26.89
C ASN A 405 -9.29 8.26 -26.90
N GLY A 406 -9.92 7.42 -26.06
CA GLY A 406 -9.65 6.00 -25.96
C GLY A 406 -8.61 5.64 -24.89
N ASP A 407 -8.14 4.39 -24.95
CA ASP A 407 -7.29 3.78 -23.93
C ASP A 407 -5.82 3.69 -24.39
N ARG A 408 -4.91 4.38 -23.69
CA ARG A 408 -3.51 4.58 -24.09
C ARG A 408 -2.55 4.65 -22.90
N PRO A 409 -1.22 4.47 -23.10
CA PRO A 409 -0.22 4.83 -22.09
C PRO A 409 -0.32 6.30 -21.72
N TRP A 410 -0.13 6.62 -20.44
CA TRP A 410 -0.32 7.99 -19.91
C TRP A 410 0.67 9.02 -20.48
N ASN A 411 1.86 8.58 -20.91
CA ASN A 411 2.94 9.41 -21.44
C ASN A 411 3.00 9.46 -22.97
N CYS A 412 2.02 8.88 -23.68
CA CYS A 412 1.88 9.11 -25.11
C CYS A 412 1.34 10.52 -25.34
N ASN A 413 2.14 11.38 -25.99
CA ASN A 413 1.71 12.73 -26.40
C ASN A 413 0.34 12.64 -27.10
N ALA A 414 -0.64 13.38 -26.56
CA ALA A 414 -1.96 13.54 -27.17
C ALA A 414 -1.90 14.36 -28.46
#